data_AF-A0A943JKG6-F1
#
_entry.id   AF-A0A943JKG6-F1
#
_cell.length_a   1.000
_cell.length_b   1.000
_cell.length_c   1.000
_cell.angle_alpha   90.00
_cell.angle_beta   90.00
_cell.angle_gamma   90.00
#
_symmetry.space_group_name_H-M   'P 1'
#
loop_
_entity.id
_entity.type
_entity.pdbx_description
1 polymer ?
#
loop_
_entity_poly.entity_id
_entity_poly.type
_entity_poly.pdbx_seq_one_letter_code
_entity_poly.pdbx_strand_id
1 'polypeptide(L)'
;MKKGFTLIEMIGAIILLGTLSLLIIPIVNKNIKQSKEKLYIAQIEEIKLATEKWAYKNMDMLPNDEGKVVEVTLLELKKSGDLPLDIRDPRTNTLISNQTTVQIIYTNNMYEYIVNDYSDSNDVNIDKYAPTIVLNGNSVEYVTLNSQYTEKGVVAKDYENNIINDVTIQYQKNNVEVSKINTSLVGTYTVYYTAKNIHNGITHTRTITRTVIITN
;
A
#
# COMPACT_ATOMS: atom_id res chain seq x y z
N MET A 1 46.54 -3.32 51.69
CA MET A 1 45.46 -2.40 52.12
C MET A 1 44.61 -2.07 50.90
N LYS A 2 43.34 -2.49 50.85
CA LYS A 2 42.41 -2.06 49.77
C LYS A 2 41.96 -0.64 50.12
N LYS A 3 42.36 0.35 49.31
CA LYS A 3 41.87 1.73 49.46
C LYS A 3 40.43 1.76 48.97
N GLY A 4 39.46 1.85 49.89
CA GLY A 4 38.07 2.12 49.55
C GLY A 4 37.89 3.60 49.23
N PHE A 5 36.97 3.92 48.32
CA PHE A 5 36.59 5.30 48.03
C PHE A 5 35.94 5.97 49.25
N THR A 6 36.14 7.28 49.40
CA THR A 6 35.47 8.07 50.44
C THR A 6 34.03 8.41 50.04
N LEU A 7 33.17 8.65 51.02
CA LEU A 7 31.75 8.95 50.78
C LEU A 7 31.57 10.20 49.90
N ILE A 8 32.42 11.21 50.07
CA ILE A 8 32.36 12.45 49.29
C ILE A 8 32.77 12.24 47.82
N GLU A 9 33.74 11.38 47.55
CA GLU A 9 34.13 11.00 46.18
C GLU A 9 33.01 10.22 45.49
N MET A 10 32.33 9.32 46.22
CA MET A 10 31.17 8.59 45.70
C MET A 10 30.02 9.54 45.33
N ILE A 11 29.73 10.54 46.16
CA ILE A 11 28.70 11.53 45.89
C ILE A 11 29.09 12.40 44.68
N GLY A 12 30.36 12.84 44.60
CA GLY A 12 30.87 13.60 43.46
C GLY A 12 30.75 12.83 42.13
N ALA A 13 31.09 11.54 42.14
CA ALA A 13 30.96 10.68 40.97
C ALA A 13 29.51 10.49 40.51
N ILE A 14 28.57 10.33 41.45
CA ILE A 14 27.14 10.17 41.13
C ILE A 14 26.56 11.46 40.55
N ILE A 15 26.89 12.62 41.12
CA ILE A 15 26.44 13.92 40.60
C ILE A 15 26.95 14.13 39.17
N LEU A 16 28.23 13.79 38.93
CA LEU A 16 28.84 13.90 37.61
C LEU A 16 28.18 12.95 36.59
N LEU A 17 27.93 11.70 36.95
CA LEU A 17 27.23 10.75 36.08
C LEU A 17 25.77 11.16 35.81
N GLY A 18 25.10 11.75 36.80
CA GLY A 18 23.75 12.28 36.65
C GLY A 18 23.67 13.43 35.65
N THR A 19 24.59 14.39 35.73
CA THR A 19 24.63 15.53 34.79
C THR A 19 25.03 15.09 33.38
N LEU A 20 25.97 14.15 33.25
CA LEU A 20 26.32 13.52 31.97
C LEU A 20 25.12 12.80 31.33
N SER A 21 24.37 12.04 32.13
CA SER A 21 23.20 11.29 31.64
C SER A 21 22.14 12.21 31.04
N LEU A 22 21.89 13.37 31.64
CA LEU A 22 20.93 14.37 31.13
C LEU A 22 21.32 14.91 29.75
N LEU A 23 22.62 15.06 29.49
CA LEU A 23 23.13 15.52 28.20
C LEU A 23 23.14 14.40 27.14
N ILE A 24 23.37 13.15 27.55
CA ILE A 24 23.54 12.01 26.64
C ILE A 24 22.20 11.50 26.09
N ILE A 25 21.16 11.39 26.93
CA ILE A 25 19.85 10.84 26.53
C ILE A 25 19.27 11.50 25.26
N PRO A 26 19.18 12.84 25.14
CA PRO A 26 18.61 13.46 23.95
C PRO A 26 19.43 13.20 22.68
N ILE A 27 20.76 13.11 22.79
CA ILE A 27 21.66 12.79 21.67
C ILE A 27 21.43 11.36 21.19
N VAL A 28 21.41 10.40 22.11
CA VAL A 28 21.16 8.98 21.81
C VAL A 28 19.77 8.82 21.17
N ASN A 29 18.74 9.45 21.73
CA ASN A 29 17.39 9.39 21.18
C ASN A 29 17.30 9.98 19.77
N LYS A 30 17.98 11.11 19.52
CA LYS A 30 18.08 11.70 18.18
C LYS A 30 18.74 10.73 17.19
N ASN A 31 19.85 10.11 17.57
CA ASN A 31 20.57 9.15 16.73
C ASN A 31 19.75 7.89 16.45
N ILE A 32 19.05 7.36 17.46
CA ILE A 32 18.14 6.21 17.31
C ILE A 32 17.01 6.58 16.34
N LYS A 33 16.38 7.74 16.50
CA LYS A 33 15.31 8.21 15.61
C LYS A 33 15.80 8.33 14.16
N GLN A 34 16.98 8.92 13.95
CA GLN A 34 17.58 9.03 12.62
C GLN A 34 17.93 7.67 12.01
N SER A 35 18.40 6.73 12.83
CA SER A 35 18.73 5.36 12.36
C SER A 35 17.46 4.61 11.94
N LYS A 36 16.38 4.73 12.71
CA LYS A 36 15.06 4.17 12.36
C LYS A 36 14.51 4.77 11.07
N GLU A 37 14.65 6.08 10.87
CA GLU A 37 14.21 6.74 9.63
C GLU A 37 14.98 6.22 8.40
N LYS A 38 16.30 6.05 8.51
CA LYS A 38 17.11 5.48 7.43
C LYS A 38 16.70 4.06 7.07
N LEU A 39 16.40 3.22 8.07
CA LEU A 39 15.90 1.87 7.85
C LEU A 39 14.54 1.87 7.17
N TYR A 40 13.65 2.78 7.56
CA TYR A 40 12.35 2.94 6.91
C TYR A 40 12.51 3.30 5.43
N ILE A 41 13.37 4.27 5.10
CA ILE A 41 13.65 4.65 3.71
C ILE A 41 14.21 3.45 2.92
N ALA A 42 15.14 2.69 3.50
CA ALA A 42 15.70 1.51 2.85
C ALA A 42 14.63 0.43 2.57
N GLN A 43 13.68 0.22 3.50
CA GLN A 43 12.56 -0.71 3.28
C GLN A 43 11.64 -0.24 2.15
N ILE A 44 11.36 1.06 2.07
CA ILE A 44 10.56 1.62 0.97
C ILE A 44 11.26 1.41 -0.38
N GLU A 45 12.58 1.58 -0.44
CA GLU A 45 13.35 1.29 -1.66
C GLU A 45 13.33 -0.20 -2.04
N GLU A 46 13.43 -1.11 -1.07
CA GLU A 46 13.30 -2.55 -1.31
C GLU A 46 11.91 -2.91 -1.89
N ILE A 47 10.85 -2.32 -1.34
CA ILE A 47 9.47 -2.47 -1.83
C ILE A 47 9.35 -1.96 -3.28
N LYS A 48 9.96 -0.82 -3.62
CA LYS A 48 9.97 -0.32 -4.99
C LYS A 48 10.71 -1.25 -5.94
N LEU A 49 11.88 -1.76 -5.56
CA LEU A 49 12.65 -2.73 -6.37
C LEU A 49 11.87 -4.03 -6.61
N ALA A 50 11.18 -4.54 -5.58
CA ALA A 50 10.30 -5.69 -5.74
C ALA A 50 9.14 -5.39 -6.68
N THR A 51 8.55 -4.19 -6.60
CA THR A 51 7.51 -3.73 -7.53
C THR A 51 8.03 -3.61 -8.96
N GLU A 52 9.23 -3.07 -9.15
CA GLU A 52 9.88 -2.99 -10.46
C GLU A 52 10.08 -4.39 -11.06
N LYS A 53 10.57 -5.33 -10.25
CA LYS A 53 10.72 -6.73 -10.67
C LYS A 53 9.40 -7.40 -11.00
N TRP A 54 8.35 -7.13 -10.23
CA TRP A 54 6.98 -7.57 -10.56
C TRP A 54 6.50 -6.95 -11.88
N ALA A 55 6.75 -5.66 -12.10
CA ALA A 55 6.36 -4.94 -13.32
C ALA A 55 6.99 -5.56 -14.57
N TYR A 56 8.29 -5.90 -14.54
CA TYR A 56 8.95 -6.59 -15.65
C TYR A 56 8.34 -7.96 -15.98
N LYS A 57 7.82 -8.68 -14.98
CA LYS A 57 7.13 -9.96 -15.19
C LYS A 57 5.70 -9.78 -15.71
N ASN A 58 5.13 -8.59 -15.56
CA ASN A 58 3.73 -8.27 -15.86
C ASN A 58 3.64 -7.07 -16.81
N MET A 59 4.51 -6.99 -17.81
CA MET A 59 4.56 -5.86 -18.76
C MET A 59 3.21 -5.60 -19.42
N ASP A 60 2.45 -6.65 -19.73
CA ASP A 60 1.10 -6.55 -20.33
C ASP A 60 0.08 -5.85 -19.41
N MET A 61 0.38 -5.78 -18.11
CA MET A 61 -0.47 -5.14 -17.10
C MET A 61 -0.06 -3.68 -16.85
N LEU A 62 1.08 -3.22 -17.38
CA LEU A 62 1.60 -1.88 -17.11
C LEU A 62 0.90 -0.81 -17.93
N PRO A 63 0.75 0.41 -17.37
CA PRO A 63 0.19 1.52 -18.11
C PRO A 63 1.16 1.98 -19.20
N ASN A 64 0.63 2.25 -20.39
CA ASN A 64 1.38 2.83 -21.52
C ASN A 64 0.97 4.28 -21.83
N ASP A 65 -0.06 4.80 -21.14
CA ASP A 65 -0.56 6.16 -21.31
C ASP A 65 -0.27 6.99 -20.06
N GLU A 66 0.06 8.26 -20.26
CA GLU A 66 0.36 9.18 -19.15
C GLU A 66 -0.82 9.31 -18.18
N GLY A 67 -0.51 9.29 -16.88
CA GLY A 67 -1.50 9.41 -15.81
C GLY A 67 -2.31 8.16 -15.52
N LYS A 68 -2.07 7.03 -16.21
CA LYS A 68 -2.61 5.72 -15.82
C LYS A 68 -1.80 5.13 -14.68
N VAL A 69 -2.50 4.45 -13.78
CA VAL A 69 -1.94 3.88 -12.55
C VAL A 69 -2.29 2.41 -12.45
N VAL A 70 -1.29 1.59 -12.09
CA VAL A 70 -1.49 0.20 -11.65
C VAL A 70 -1.17 0.13 -10.17
N GLU A 71 -2.05 -0.50 -9.40
CA GLU A 71 -1.81 -0.74 -7.98
C GLU A 71 -1.44 -2.19 -7.75
N VAL A 72 -0.32 -2.40 -7.06
CA VAL A 72 0.15 -3.71 -6.61
C VAL A 72 0.18 -3.71 -5.10
N THR A 73 -0.38 -4.73 -4.48
CA THR A 73 -0.38 -4.84 -3.02
C THR A 73 0.96 -5.36 -2.50
N LEU A 74 1.34 -4.95 -1.30
CA LEU A 74 2.53 -5.47 -0.62
C LEU A 74 2.47 -6.99 -0.47
N LEU A 75 1.27 -7.56 -0.34
CA LEU A 75 1.07 -9.01 -0.40
C LEU A 75 1.59 -9.64 -1.68
N GLU A 76 1.23 -9.09 -2.84
CA GLU A 76 1.61 -9.65 -4.14
C GLU A 76 3.12 -9.63 -4.32
N LEU A 77 3.78 -8.57 -3.84
CA LEU A 77 5.23 -8.46 -3.82
C LEU A 77 5.89 -9.47 -2.86
N LYS A 78 5.28 -9.76 -1.71
CA LYS A 78 5.72 -10.83 -0.81
C LYS A 78 5.55 -12.21 -1.45
N LYS A 79 4.44 -12.44 -2.15
CA LYS A 79 4.16 -13.69 -2.87
C LYS A 79 5.13 -13.92 -4.03
N SER A 80 5.64 -12.88 -4.67
CA SER A 80 6.64 -13.03 -5.74
C SER A 80 7.98 -13.55 -5.23
N GLY A 81 8.16 -13.62 -3.90
CA GLY A 81 9.39 -14.06 -3.24
C GLY A 81 10.48 -12.99 -3.20
N ASP A 82 10.14 -11.77 -3.61
CA ASP A 82 11.09 -10.65 -3.73
C ASP A 82 11.14 -9.78 -2.47
N LEU A 83 10.27 -10.05 -1.49
CA LEU A 83 10.21 -9.36 -0.19
C LEU A 83 10.05 -10.35 0.98
N PRO A 84 10.56 -10.00 2.18
CA PRO A 84 10.32 -10.79 3.38
C PRO A 84 8.84 -10.74 3.80
N LEU A 85 8.37 -11.84 4.41
CA LEU A 85 6.96 -11.96 4.83
C LEU A 85 6.62 -11.03 6.02
N ASP A 86 7.57 -10.83 6.94
CA ASP A 86 7.44 -9.92 8.09
C ASP A 86 8.22 -8.62 7.80
N ILE A 87 7.49 -7.56 7.45
CA ILE A 87 8.03 -6.21 7.25
C ILE A 87 7.41 -5.31 8.31
N ARG A 88 8.24 -4.70 9.14
CA ARG A 88 7.82 -3.80 10.21
C ARG A 88 8.39 -2.42 9.97
N ASP A 89 7.58 -1.40 10.21
CA ASP A 89 8.06 -0.02 10.27
C ASP A 89 9.02 0.09 11.47
N PRO A 90 10.32 0.39 11.25
CA PRO A 90 11.33 0.47 12.31
C PRO A 90 11.11 1.67 13.25
N ARG A 91 10.32 2.67 12.84
CA ARG A 91 10.00 3.86 13.62
C ARG A 91 9.03 3.50 14.74
N THR A 92 7.96 2.80 14.40
CA THR A 92 6.85 2.44 15.28
C THR A 92 6.91 0.99 15.79
N ASN A 93 7.71 0.13 15.17
CA ASN A 93 7.76 -1.31 15.37
C ASN A 93 6.44 -2.04 15.04
N THR A 94 5.59 -1.43 14.21
CA THR A 94 4.32 -2.01 13.75
C THR A 94 4.53 -2.77 12.46
N LEU A 95 3.78 -3.86 12.26
CA LEU A 95 3.76 -4.57 10.99
C LEU A 95 3.19 -3.64 9.91
N ILE A 96 3.82 -3.58 8.73
CA ILE A 96 3.27 -2.88 7.58
C ILE A 96 2.14 -3.73 7.00
N SER A 97 0.96 -3.13 6.86
CA SER A 97 -0.21 -3.83 6.36
C SER A 97 0.07 -4.40 4.97
N ASN A 98 -0.31 -5.65 4.76
CA ASN A 98 -0.23 -6.27 3.43
C ASN A 98 -1.24 -5.64 2.43
N GLN A 99 -2.16 -4.79 2.90
CA GLN A 99 -3.04 -3.95 2.07
C GLN A 99 -2.35 -2.67 1.58
N THR A 100 -1.15 -2.35 2.08
CA THR A 100 -0.31 -1.28 1.55
C THR A 100 -0.14 -1.49 0.05
N THR A 101 -0.43 -0.47 -0.74
CA THR A 101 -0.31 -0.55 -2.20
C THR A 101 0.90 0.22 -2.67
N VAL A 102 1.45 -0.22 -3.79
CA VAL A 102 2.44 0.50 -4.58
C VAL A 102 1.77 0.88 -5.90
N GLN A 103 1.67 2.17 -6.15
CA GLN A 103 1.21 2.73 -7.41
C GLN A 103 2.37 2.76 -8.39
N ILE A 104 2.16 2.18 -9.57
CA ILE A 104 3.05 2.25 -10.73
C ILE A 104 2.43 3.24 -11.70
N ILE A 105 3.11 4.37 -11.92
CA ILE A 105 2.62 5.49 -12.74
C ILE A 105 3.54 5.65 -13.94
N TYR A 106 2.98 5.77 -15.14
CA TYR A 106 3.75 6.09 -16.35
C TYR A 106 3.79 7.61 -16.55
N THR A 107 4.97 8.21 -16.42
CA THR A 107 5.20 9.66 -16.53
C THR A 107 6.53 9.93 -17.23
N ASN A 108 6.57 10.86 -18.20
CA ASN A 108 7.80 11.24 -18.91
C ASN A 108 8.58 10.04 -19.49
N ASN A 109 7.86 9.05 -20.03
CA ASN A 109 8.44 7.85 -20.64
C ASN A 109 9.21 6.94 -19.65
N MET A 110 8.93 7.05 -18.35
CA MET A 110 9.47 6.22 -17.28
C MET A 110 8.36 5.77 -16.31
N TYR A 111 8.59 4.68 -15.60
CA TYR A 111 7.72 4.23 -14.50
C TYR A 111 8.18 4.82 -13.17
N GLU A 112 7.26 5.44 -12.45
CA GLU A 112 7.44 5.90 -11.08
C GLU A 112 6.68 4.99 -10.11
N TYR A 113 7.28 4.70 -8.95
CA TYR A 113 6.75 3.81 -7.93
C TYR A 113 6.48 4.57 -6.64
N ILE A 114 5.21 4.70 -6.27
CA ILE A 114 4.77 5.41 -5.06
C ILE A 114 4.17 4.40 -4.08
N VAL A 115 4.76 4.27 -2.90
CA VAL A 115 4.25 3.41 -1.83
C VAL A 115 3.23 4.19 -1.02
N ASN A 116 1.97 3.77 -1.08
CA ASN A 116 0.88 4.32 -0.27
C ASN A 116 0.81 3.56 1.04
N ASP A 117 1.47 4.10 2.06
CA ASP A 117 1.54 3.54 3.41
C ASP A 117 0.14 3.48 4.04
N TYR A 118 -0.41 2.26 4.11
CA TYR A 118 -1.58 1.98 4.94
C TYR A 118 -1.10 1.37 6.26
N SER A 119 -0.73 2.25 7.19
CA SER A 119 -0.37 1.91 8.57
C SER A 119 -1.59 1.63 9.45
N ASP A 120 -2.43 0.66 9.07
CA ASP A 120 -3.39 0.07 10.02
C ASP A 120 -2.70 -1.11 10.73
N SER A 121 -2.51 -0.98 12.05
CA SER A 121 -1.87 -1.99 12.92
C SER A 121 -2.68 -3.28 13.06
N ASN A 122 -3.83 -3.36 12.40
CA ASN A 122 -4.60 -4.58 12.30
C ASN A 122 -3.89 -5.46 11.29
N ASP A 123 -3.18 -6.46 11.81
CA ASP A 123 -2.73 -7.65 11.10
C ASP A 123 -3.99 -8.34 10.53
N VAL A 124 -4.52 -7.78 9.44
CA VAL A 124 -5.62 -8.37 8.70
C VAL A 124 -5.01 -9.62 8.12
N ASN A 125 -5.34 -10.74 8.76
CA ASN A 125 -5.16 -12.09 8.25
C ASN A 125 -5.43 -12.04 6.76
N ILE A 126 -4.34 -12.09 6.00
CA ILE A 126 -4.45 -11.96 4.57
C ILE A 126 -5.01 -13.25 4.06
N ASP A 127 -6.16 -13.08 3.44
CA ASP A 127 -6.71 -14.06 2.57
C ASP A 127 -5.77 -14.24 1.36
N LYS A 128 -4.79 -15.15 1.48
CA LYS A 128 -3.84 -15.44 0.41
C LYS A 128 -4.51 -16.03 -0.82
N TYR A 129 -5.76 -16.49 -0.68
CA TYR A 129 -6.56 -17.02 -1.75
C TYR A 129 -7.50 -15.96 -2.34
N ALA A 130 -7.50 -14.73 -1.81
CA ALA A 130 -8.22 -13.61 -2.41
C ALA A 130 -7.65 -13.30 -3.81
N PRO A 131 -8.52 -12.99 -4.77
CA PRO A 131 -8.11 -12.55 -6.10
C PRO A 131 -7.26 -11.28 -6.11
N THR A 132 -6.47 -11.14 -7.17
CA THR A 132 -5.90 -9.86 -7.65
C THR A 132 -6.86 -9.26 -8.67
N ILE A 133 -7.11 -7.94 -8.59
CA ILE A 133 -7.97 -7.22 -9.55
C ILE A 133 -7.22 -5.98 -10.03
N VAL A 134 -7.21 -5.74 -11.35
CA VAL A 134 -6.58 -4.58 -12.00
C VAL A 134 -7.60 -3.86 -12.87
N LEU A 135 -7.72 -2.54 -12.69
CA LEU A 135 -8.60 -1.69 -13.50
C LEU A 135 -8.09 -1.56 -14.94
N ASN A 136 -9.00 -1.73 -15.90
CA ASN A 136 -8.71 -1.35 -17.28
C ASN A 136 -8.88 0.16 -17.43
N GLY A 137 -7.79 0.92 -17.47
CA GLY A 137 -7.83 2.39 -17.49
C GLY A 137 -7.94 3.01 -16.09
N ASN A 138 -8.19 4.32 -16.02
CA ASN A 138 -7.99 5.12 -14.81
C ASN A 138 -8.87 4.71 -13.62
N SER A 139 -8.38 4.95 -12.40
CA SER A 139 -9.17 4.87 -11.16
C SER A 139 -10.14 6.04 -10.99
N VAL A 140 -9.89 7.17 -11.66
CA VAL A 140 -10.81 8.30 -11.79
C VAL A 140 -11.08 8.59 -13.26
N GLU A 141 -12.35 8.65 -13.63
CA GLU A 141 -12.79 8.89 -15.00
C GLU A 141 -13.70 10.11 -15.09
N TYR A 142 -13.40 11.02 -16.01
CA TYR A 142 -14.23 12.18 -16.30
C TYR A 142 -15.07 11.89 -17.53
N VAL A 143 -16.38 12.11 -17.42
CA VAL A 143 -17.34 11.87 -18.50
C VAL A 143 -18.11 13.16 -18.73
N THR A 144 -18.09 13.64 -19.98
CA THR A 144 -18.84 14.85 -20.37
C THR A 144 -20.35 14.60 -20.25
N LEU A 145 -21.07 15.62 -19.76
CA LEU A 145 -22.52 15.60 -19.60
C LEU A 145 -23.21 15.15 -20.89
N ASN A 146 -24.22 14.28 -20.75
CA ASN A 146 -24.98 13.66 -21.83
C ASN A 146 -24.19 12.73 -22.78
N SER A 147 -22.92 12.47 -22.52
CA SER A 147 -22.15 11.47 -23.28
C SER A 147 -22.42 10.06 -22.77
N GLN A 148 -22.16 9.05 -23.60
CA GLN A 148 -22.28 7.66 -23.19
C GLN A 148 -21.09 7.26 -22.29
N TYR A 149 -21.38 6.69 -21.13
CA TYR A 149 -20.37 6.01 -20.31
C TYR A 149 -20.12 4.60 -20.85
N THR A 150 -18.85 4.24 -21.04
CA THR A 150 -18.44 2.88 -21.42
C THR A 150 -17.63 2.27 -20.28
N GLU A 151 -18.15 1.21 -19.68
CA GLU A 151 -17.45 0.46 -18.64
C GLU A 151 -16.21 -0.22 -19.23
N LYS A 152 -15.03 0.12 -18.72
CA LYS A 152 -13.76 -0.45 -19.20
C LYS A 152 -13.46 -1.81 -18.56
N GLY A 153 -14.12 -2.14 -17.46
CA GLY A 153 -13.95 -3.39 -16.73
C GLY A 153 -12.63 -3.48 -15.98
N VAL A 154 -12.29 -4.72 -15.61
CA VAL A 154 -11.07 -5.09 -14.90
C VAL A 154 -10.52 -6.40 -15.46
N VAL A 155 -9.26 -6.69 -15.16
CA VAL A 155 -8.69 -8.03 -15.22
C VAL A 155 -8.57 -8.55 -13.80
N ALA A 156 -9.18 -9.70 -13.51
CA ALA A 156 -9.02 -10.39 -12.23
C ALA A 156 -8.26 -11.70 -12.41
N LYS A 157 -7.42 -12.05 -11.44
CA LYS A 157 -6.69 -13.32 -11.39
C LYS A 157 -6.83 -13.97 -10.01
N ASP A 158 -6.89 -15.29 -9.98
CA ASP A 158 -6.82 -16.05 -8.73
C ASP A 158 -5.39 -16.05 -8.15
N TYR A 159 -5.22 -16.74 -7.02
CA TYR A 159 -3.93 -16.85 -6.33
C TYR A 159 -2.86 -17.66 -7.08
N GLU A 160 -3.26 -18.40 -8.13
CA GLU A 160 -2.38 -19.18 -9.02
C GLU A 160 -2.14 -18.46 -10.36
N ASN A 161 -2.56 -17.19 -10.48
CA ASN A 161 -2.49 -16.35 -11.68
C ASN A 161 -3.44 -16.75 -12.83
N ASN A 162 -4.44 -17.60 -12.61
CA ASN A 162 -5.45 -17.89 -13.63
C ASN A 162 -6.46 -16.74 -13.72
N ILE A 163 -6.92 -16.43 -14.94
CA ILE A 163 -7.89 -15.36 -15.18
C ILE A 163 -9.25 -15.73 -14.58
N ILE A 164 -9.84 -14.82 -13.81
CA ILE A 164 -11.22 -14.88 -13.33
C ILE A 164 -12.09 -14.03 -14.27
N ASN A 165 -12.93 -14.69 -15.05
CA ASN A 165 -13.82 -14.02 -16.00
C ASN A 165 -15.10 -13.46 -15.34
N ASP A 166 -15.50 -14.01 -14.19
CA ASP A 166 -16.70 -13.58 -13.47
C ASP A 166 -16.33 -12.52 -12.41
N VAL A 167 -16.38 -11.26 -12.81
CA VAL A 167 -16.25 -10.12 -11.91
C VAL A 167 -17.59 -9.41 -11.79
N THR A 168 -18.07 -9.29 -10.55
CA THR A 168 -19.29 -8.55 -10.23
C THR A 168 -19.02 -7.05 -10.27
N ILE A 169 -19.83 -6.29 -11.01
CA ILE A 169 -19.75 -4.82 -11.11
C ILE A 169 -21.00 -4.20 -10.47
N GLN A 170 -20.81 -3.27 -9.55
CA GLN A 170 -21.90 -2.52 -8.90
C GLN A 170 -21.64 -1.01 -8.95
N TYR A 171 -22.69 -0.22 -9.12
CA TYR A 171 -22.60 1.24 -9.17
C TYR A 171 -23.26 1.86 -7.95
N GLN A 172 -22.65 2.89 -7.39
CA GLN A 172 -23.25 3.71 -6.33
C GLN A 172 -23.17 5.20 -6.68
N LYS A 173 -24.19 5.95 -6.27
CA LYS A 173 -24.18 7.42 -6.21
C LYS A 173 -24.55 7.83 -4.79
N ASN A 174 -23.72 8.65 -4.15
CA ASN A 174 -23.94 9.09 -2.76
C ASN A 174 -24.22 7.90 -1.81
N ASN A 175 -23.44 6.83 -1.91
CA ASN A 175 -23.56 5.59 -1.12
C ASN A 175 -24.88 4.81 -1.33
N VAL A 176 -25.69 5.15 -2.34
CA VAL A 176 -26.89 4.40 -2.72
C VAL A 176 -26.62 3.62 -4.01
N GLU A 177 -26.94 2.32 -4.01
CA GLU A 177 -26.81 1.46 -5.19
C GLU A 177 -27.73 1.91 -6.32
N VAL A 178 -27.20 1.96 -7.53
CA VAL A 178 -27.91 2.34 -8.76
C VAL A 178 -27.64 1.31 -9.85
N SER A 179 -28.59 1.13 -10.77
CA SER A 179 -28.46 0.13 -11.84
C SER A 179 -27.46 0.52 -12.94
N LYS A 180 -27.17 1.82 -13.08
CA LYS A 180 -26.23 2.37 -14.07
C LYS A 180 -25.78 3.78 -13.70
N ILE A 181 -24.70 4.22 -14.33
CA ILE A 181 -24.28 5.62 -14.31
C ILE A 181 -25.23 6.46 -15.18
N ASN A 182 -25.82 7.51 -14.61
CA ASN A 182 -26.67 8.46 -15.34
C ASN A 182 -25.84 9.70 -15.68
N THR A 183 -25.47 9.84 -16.95
CA THR A 183 -24.63 10.94 -17.46
C THR A 183 -25.42 12.21 -17.79
N SER A 184 -26.75 12.22 -17.63
CA SER A 184 -27.59 13.42 -17.83
C SER A 184 -27.59 14.37 -16.63
N LEU A 185 -26.92 14.00 -15.54
CA LEU A 185 -26.79 14.82 -14.34
C LEU A 185 -25.33 14.83 -13.90
N VAL A 186 -24.80 16.03 -13.63
CA VAL A 186 -23.49 16.17 -12.99
C VAL A 186 -23.48 15.41 -11.65
N GLY A 187 -22.30 14.90 -11.29
CA GLY A 187 -22.11 14.21 -10.01
C GLY A 187 -21.08 13.09 -10.09
N THR A 188 -20.83 12.49 -8.93
CA THR A 188 -19.81 11.47 -8.76
C THR A 188 -20.45 10.12 -8.48
N TYR A 189 -19.95 9.09 -9.15
CA TYR A 189 -20.32 7.69 -8.98
C TYR A 189 -19.10 6.90 -8.51
N THR A 190 -19.36 5.85 -7.73
CA THR A 190 -18.36 4.83 -7.39
C THR A 190 -18.76 3.52 -8.05
N VAL A 191 -17.86 2.96 -8.83
CA VAL A 191 -17.98 1.62 -9.42
C VAL A 191 -17.19 0.66 -8.55
N TYR A 192 -17.80 -0.44 -8.14
CA TYR A 192 -17.16 -1.51 -7.38
C TYR A 192 -16.97 -2.73 -8.27
N TYR A 193 -15.77 -3.30 -8.25
CA TYR A 193 -15.42 -4.53 -8.95
C TYR A 193 -15.07 -5.58 -7.91
N THR A 194 -15.86 -6.65 -7.85
CA THR A 194 -15.65 -7.74 -6.89
C THR A 194 -15.37 -9.04 -7.61
N ALA A 195 -14.19 -9.60 -7.39
CA ALA A 195 -13.82 -10.93 -7.86
C ALA A 195 -13.86 -11.93 -6.69
N LYS A 196 -14.15 -13.18 -7.01
CA LYS A 196 -14.20 -14.28 -6.05
C LYS A 196 -13.30 -15.42 -6.52
N ASN A 197 -12.56 -16.01 -5.60
CA ASN A 197 -11.84 -17.25 -5.79
C ASN A 197 -12.27 -18.27 -4.74
N ILE A 198 -12.40 -19.54 -5.09
CA ILE A 198 -12.77 -20.59 -4.15
C ILE A 198 -11.55 -21.48 -3.94
N HIS A 199 -11.08 -21.59 -2.70
CA HIS A 199 -9.99 -22.47 -2.33
C HIS A 199 -10.41 -23.34 -1.14
N ASN A 200 -10.25 -24.66 -1.25
CA ASN A 200 -10.69 -25.64 -0.25
C ASN A 200 -12.15 -25.45 0.21
N GLY A 201 -13.04 -25.05 -0.71
CA GLY A 201 -14.45 -24.81 -0.43
C GLY A 201 -14.77 -23.49 0.30
N ILE A 202 -13.76 -22.66 0.56
CA ILE A 202 -13.92 -21.33 1.14
C ILE A 202 -13.89 -20.29 0.02
N THR A 203 -14.84 -19.36 0.04
CA THR A 203 -14.89 -18.24 -0.89
C THR A 203 -14.05 -17.08 -0.36
N HIS A 204 -13.15 -16.63 -1.21
CA HIS A 204 -12.19 -15.57 -0.98
C HIS A 204 -12.50 -14.41 -1.92
N THR A 205 -12.60 -13.19 -1.40
CA THR A 205 -13.08 -12.06 -2.19
C THR A 205 -12.11 -10.89 -2.16
N ARG A 206 -12.07 -10.16 -3.27
CA ARG A 206 -11.39 -8.87 -3.37
C ARG A 206 -12.35 -7.88 -4.02
N THR A 207 -12.38 -6.66 -3.51
CA THR A 207 -13.13 -5.56 -4.09
C THR A 207 -12.20 -4.36 -4.29
N ILE A 208 -12.24 -3.76 -5.48
CA ILE A 208 -11.59 -2.47 -5.78
C ILE A 208 -12.63 -1.50 -6.38
N THR A 209 -12.29 -0.22 -6.47
CA THR A 209 -13.23 0.80 -6.94
C THR A 209 -12.66 1.71 -8.04
N ARG A 210 -13.56 2.26 -8.85
CA ARG A 210 -13.33 3.39 -9.76
C ARG A 210 -14.28 4.53 -9.40
N THR A 211 -13.79 5.76 -9.44
CA THR A 211 -14.59 6.98 -9.36
C THR A 211 -14.91 7.48 -10.76
N VAL A 212 -16.18 7.78 -11.03
CA VAL A 212 -16.62 8.38 -12.30
C VAL A 212 -17.27 9.72 -12.01
N ILE A 213 -16.75 10.79 -12.61
CA ILE A 213 -17.17 12.16 -12.38
C ILE A 213 -17.82 12.69 -13.67
N ILE A 214 -19.11 13.02 -13.58
CA ILE A 214 -19.85 13.65 -14.68
C ILE A 214 -19.66 15.16 -14.60
N THR A 215 -19.04 15.74 -15.62
CA THR A 215 -18.71 17.18 -15.71
C THR A 215 -19.37 17.82 -16.93
N ASN A 216 -19.55 19.14 -16.90
CA ASN A 216 -20.02 19.91 -18.06
C ASN A 216 -19.04 19.89 -19.22
#